data_AF-Q3SJX1-F1
#
_entry.id   AF-Q3SJX1-F1
#
_cell.length_a   1.000
_cell.length_b   1.000
_cell.length_c   1.000
_cell.angle_alpha   90.00
_cell.angle_beta   90.00
_cell.angle_gamma   90.00
#
_symmetry.space_group_name_H-M   'P 1'
#
loop_
_entity.id
_entity.type
_entity.pdbx_description
1 polymer ?
#
loop_
_entity_poly.entity_id
_entity_poly.type
_entity_poly.pdbx_seq_one_letter_code
_entity_poly.pdbx_strand_id
1 'polypeptide(L)'
;MNSFRLACAAMLAVTTLIGAVPASAQPPFQLSSKFHEARFVRGNAWDGTHRFGNVFCLTFPHSTDVEALGQAMYNRDTLYYSHAAYKDMTALYVVTSVVPAGRSVEAEIGNLAAQNQKLVDAYPDYFSQRQTTGLLGPPLVLTVRNATEGSKEAPFPFIRSVRADPDGQLASLSVHRLFVHGRDRIEVAGLRYFTTPIGAEGEAEAISNLTALVEAAAESLQTCTASLPPRGR
;
A
#
# COMPACT_ATOMS: atom_id res chain seq x y z
N MET A 1 30.53 -74.93 -22.37
CA MET A 1 29.82 -74.98 -21.09
C MET A 1 30.18 -73.74 -20.30
N ASN A 2 29.17 -72.95 -19.92
CA ASN A 2 29.05 -72.13 -18.71
C ASN A 2 30.16 -71.09 -18.38
N SER A 3 29.91 -69.83 -18.02
CA SER A 3 28.68 -69.09 -17.74
C SER A 3 28.99 -67.59 -17.69
N PHE A 4 27.99 -66.80 -18.04
CA PHE A 4 27.81 -65.37 -17.79
C PHE A 4 28.10 -64.94 -16.34
N ARG A 5 28.52 -63.67 -16.17
CA ARG A 5 27.86 -62.71 -15.25
C ARG A 5 28.26 -61.26 -15.56
N LEU A 6 27.32 -60.54 -16.19
CA LEU A 6 27.20 -59.08 -16.15
C LEU A 6 26.84 -58.66 -14.71
N ALA A 7 27.52 -57.65 -14.17
CA ALA A 7 27.02 -56.86 -13.05
C ALA A 7 26.74 -55.44 -13.58
N CYS A 8 25.48 -55.19 -13.91
CA CYS A 8 24.99 -53.87 -14.29
C CYS A 8 24.63 -53.13 -12.99
N ALA A 9 25.45 -52.17 -12.58
CA ALA A 9 25.14 -51.30 -11.45
C ALA A 9 24.16 -50.21 -11.91
N ALA A 10 22.88 -50.38 -11.60
CA ALA A 10 21.87 -49.36 -11.79
C ALA A 10 21.97 -48.32 -10.65
N MET A 11 22.47 -47.12 -10.97
CA MET A 11 22.29 -45.95 -10.11
C MET A 11 20.81 -45.53 -10.18
N LEU A 12 20.07 -45.71 -9.08
CA LEU A 12 18.82 -45.00 -8.86
C LEU A 12 19.14 -43.51 -8.66
N ALA A 13 18.85 -42.69 -9.66
CA ALA A 13 18.76 -41.24 -9.49
C ALA A 13 17.46 -40.94 -8.71
N VAL A 14 17.60 -40.64 -7.42
CA VAL A 14 16.52 -40.07 -6.60
C VAL A 14 16.36 -38.61 -7.04
N THR A 15 15.43 -38.36 -7.96
CA THR A 15 14.94 -37.02 -8.25
C THR A 15 14.17 -36.51 -7.03
N THR A 16 14.84 -35.73 -6.19
CA THR A 16 14.16 -34.88 -5.21
C THR A 16 13.32 -33.87 -5.97
N LEU A 17 12.04 -34.18 -6.15
CA LEU A 17 10.98 -33.20 -6.43
C LEU A 17 10.98 -32.21 -5.26
N ILE A 18 11.74 -31.13 -5.41
CA ILE A 18 11.55 -29.92 -4.62
C ILE A 18 10.18 -29.40 -5.06
N GLY A 19 9.15 -29.81 -4.32
CA GLY A 19 7.82 -29.27 -4.47
C GLY A 19 7.90 -27.76 -4.26
N ALA A 20 7.75 -27.00 -5.35
CA ALA A 20 7.46 -25.59 -5.26
C ALA A 20 6.20 -25.46 -4.40
N VAL A 21 6.35 -24.91 -3.19
CA VAL A 21 5.21 -24.54 -2.37
C VAL A 21 4.40 -23.57 -3.22
N PRO A 22 3.15 -23.89 -3.61
CA PRO A 22 2.36 -22.96 -4.37
C PRO A 22 2.25 -21.68 -3.53
N ALA A 23 2.68 -20.55 -4.10
CA ALA A 23 2.40 -19.25 -3.52
C ALA A 23 0.88 -19.21 -3.32
N SER A 24 0.43 -19.27 -2.07
CA SER A 24 -0.99 -19.22 -1.76
C SER A 24 -1.52 -17.90 -2.31
N ALA A 25 -2.28 -17.96 -3.39
CA ALA A 25 -2.96 -16.79 -3.93
C ALA A 25 -3.77 -16.18 -2.78
N GLN A 26 -3.47 -14.93 -2.42
CA GLN A 26 -4.22 -14.25 -1.39
C GLN A 26 -5.70 -14.24 -1.82
N PRO A 27 -6.65 -14.59 -0.94
CA PRO A 27 -8.05 -14.54 -1.29
C PRO A 27 -8.41 -13.10 -1.73
N PRO A 28 -9.26 -12.93 -2.75
CA PRO A 28 -9.65 -11.60 -3.22
C PRO A 28 -10.27 -10.78 -2.09
N PHE A 29 -10.11 -9.46 -2.15
CA PHE A 29 -10.74 -8.57 -1.18
C PHE A 29 -12.25 -8.58 -1.41
N GLN A 30 -13.01 -8.80 -0.33
CA GLN A 30 -14.46 -8.83 -0.37
C GLN A 30 -15.03 -7.56 0.26
N LEU A 31 -15.73 -6.76 -0.54
CA LEU A 31 -16.47 -5.60 -0.06
C LEU A 31 -17.51 -6.03 0.98
N SER A 32 -17.46 -5.45 2.18
CA SER A 32 -18.30 -5.82 3.33
C SER A 32 -19.37 -4.77 3.63
N SER A 33 -19.13 -3.51 3.27
CA SER A 33 -20.11 -2.43 3.35
C SER A 33 -20.58 -1.97 1.97
N LYS A 34 -21.59 -1.10 1.93
CA LYS A 34 -21.79 -0.28 0.73
C LYS A 34 -20.60 0.67 0.55
N PHE A 35 -20.25 0.94 -0.71
CA PHE A 35 -19.32 2.01 -1.04
C PHE A 35 -20.07 3.34 -0.95
N HIS A 36 -19.60 4.24 -0.10
CA HIS A 36 -20.20 5.56 0.08
C HIS A 36 -19.29 6.61 -0.52
N GLU A 37 -19.80 7.38 -1.49
CA GLU A 37 -19.08 8.49 -2.11
C GLU A 37 -19.86 9.78 -1.92
N ALA A 38 -19.21 10.80 -1.37
CA ALA A 38 -19.70 12.17 -1.33
C ALA A 38 -18.92 12.98 -2.37
N ARG A 39 -19.65 13.68 -3.27
CA ARG A 39 -19.05 14.60 -4.23
C ARG A 39 -19.19 16.04 -3.75
N PHE A 40 -18.11 16.78 -3.82
CA PHE A 40 -18.05 18.16 -3.38
C PHE A 40 -18.21 19.11 -4.57
N VAL A 41 -19.35 19.81 -4.63
CA VAL A 41 -19.57 20.90 -5.60
C VAL A 41 -18.89 22.18 -5.09
N ARG A 42 -18.45 23.06 -6.00
CA ARG A 42 -17.76 24.33 -5.70
C ARG A 42 -18.46 25.09 -4.56
N GLY A 43 -17.69 25.50 -3.55
CA GLY A 43 -18.19 26.17 -2.34
C GLY A 43 -18.42 25.23 -1.15
N ASN A 44 -17.91 24.00 -1.19
CA ASN A 44 -18.05 23.04 -0.09
C ASN A 44 -17.29 23.45 1.16
N ALA A 45 -17.93 23.23 2.31
CA ALA A 45 -17.42 23.56 3.65
C ALA A 45 -16.67 22.40 4.31
N TRP A 46 -16.29 21.35 3.56
CA TRP A 46 -15.49 20.27 4.15
C TRP A 46 -14.08 20.78 4.45
N ASP A 47 -13.75 20.79 5.73
CA ASP A 47 -12.47 21.24 6.27
C ASP A 47 -11.33 20.25 6.06
N GLY A 48 -11.58 19.15 5.33
CA GLY A 48 -10.61 18.08 5.11
C GLY A 48 -10.56 17.06 6.26
N THR A 49 -11.28 17.28 7.35
CA THR A 49 -11.22 16.41 8.52
C THR A 49 -11.82 15.05 8.22
N HIS A 50 -11.08 13.99 8.55
CA HIS A 50 -11.48 12.61 8.37
C HIS A 50 -11.01 11.76 9.56
N ARG A 51 -11.87 10.85 10.03
CA ARG A 51 -11.56 9.99 11.18
C ARG A 51 -12.27 8.65 11.06
N PHE A 52 -11.67 7.62 11.66
CA PHE A 52 -12.29 6.32 11.84
C PHE A 52 -12.22 5.90 13.31
N GLY A 53 -13.30 6.16 14.05
CA GLY A 53 -13.39 5.87 15.49
C GLY A 53 -12.17 6.39 16.26
N ASN A 54 -11.59 5.53 17.10
CA ASN A 54 -10.33 5.78 17.81
C ASN A 54 -9.13 5.11 17.12
N VAL A 55 -9.19 4.88 15.80
CA VAL A 55 -8.10 4.24 15.03
C VAL A 55 -7.18 5.30 14.43
N PHE A 56 -7.77 6.28 13.73
CA PHE A 56 -7.01 7.40 13.18
C PHE A 56 -7.90 8.64 13.08
N CYS A 57 -7.23 9.78 13.02
CA CYS A 57 -7.77 11.03 12.52
C CYS A 57 -6.71 11.75 11.70
N LEU A 58 -7.14 12.50 10.68
CA LEU A 58 -6.27 13.36 9.87
C LEU A 58 -7.10 14.45 9.21
N THR A 59 -6.41 15.45 8.69
CA THR A 59 -6.95 16.48 7.80
C THR A 59 -6.29 16.31 6.44
N PHE A 60 -7.08 16.07 5.40
CA PHE A 60 -6.56 15.99 4.04
C PHE A 60 -6.02 17.37 3.61
N PRO A 61 -4.78 17.46 3.11
CA PRO A 61 -4.19 18.71 2.67
C PRO A 61 -4.97 19.26 1.46
N HIS A 62 -5.01 20.59 1.33
CA HIS A 62 -5.71 21.27 0.22
C HIS A 62 -7.17 20.80 0.05
N SER A 63 -7.93 20.69 1.14
CA SER A 63 -9.30 20.15 1.14
C SER A 63 -10.25 20.86 0.17
N THR A 64 -10.00 22.14 -0.15
CA THR A 64 -10.75 22.92 -1.14
C THR A 64 -10.62 22.40 -2.58
N ASP A 65 -9.62 21.57 -2.85
CA ASP A 65 -9.37 20.96 -4.16
C ASP A 65 -9.85 19.51 -4.26
N VAL A 66 -10.37 18.95 -3.17
CA VAL A 66 -10.99 17.62 -3.17
C VAL A 66 -12.37 17.70 -3.82
N GLU A 67 -12.60 16.86 -4.82
CA GLU A 67 -13.87 16.75 -5.56
C GLU A 67 -14.75 15.62 -5.04
N ALA A 68 -14.16 14.59 -4.43
CA ALA A 68 -14.91 13.49 -3.87
C ALA A 68 -14.19 12.85 -2.68
N LEU A 69 -14.96 12.36 -1.71
CA LEU A 69 -14.50 11.49 -0.64
C LEU A 69 -15.31 10.19 -0.71
N GLY A 70 -14.63 9.07 -0.94
CA GLY A 70 -15.25 7.74 -0.92
C GLY A 70 -14.70 6.87 0.20
N GLN A 71 -15.55 6.01 0.77
CA GLN A 71 -15.17 5.10 1.85
C GLN A 71 -15.93 3.77 1.79
N ALA A 72 -15.29 2.72 2.31
CA ALA A 72 -15.84 1.38 2.39
C ALA A 72 -15.13 0.51 3.43
N MET A 73 -15.77 -0.61 3.79
CA MET A 73 -15.19 -1.68 4.59
C MET A 73 -14.97 -2.93 3.73
N TYR A 74 -13.86 -3.62 3.97
CA TYR A 74 -13.51 -4.88 3.32
C TYR A 74 -13.27 -6.00 4.33
N ASN A 75 -13.36 -7.24 3.83
CA ASN A 75 -13.02 -8.48 4.54
C ASN A 75 -13.70 -8.62 5.91
N ARG A 76 -15.04 -8.68 5.93
CA ARG A 76 -15.88 -8.75 7.15
C ARG A 76 -15.60 -7.60 8.11
N ASP A 77 -15.52 -6.39 7.56
CA ASP A 77 -15.29 -5.15 8.30
C ASP A 77 -13.96 -5.08 9.07
N THR A 78 -12.95 -5.83 8.62
CA THR A 78 -11.61 -5.83 9.23
C THR A 78 -10.66 -4.82 8.59
N LEU A 79 -11.01 -4.31 7.41
CA LEU A 79 -10.23 -3.36 6.65
C LEU A 79 -11.07 -2.12 6.37
N TYR A 80 -10.60 -0.97 6.81
CA TYR A 80 -11.18 0.31 6.43
C TYR A 80 -10.46 0.85 5.20
N TYR A 81 -11.23 1.43 4.28
CA TYR A 81 -10.74 2.09 3.09
C TYR A 81 -11.41 3.46 2.96
N SER A 82 -10.60 4.50 2.72
CA SER A 82 -11.10 5.76 2.18
C SER A 82 -10.15 6.36 1.16
N HIS A 83 -10.69 7.20 0.29
CA HIS A 83 -9.94 7.98 -0.68
C HIS A 83 -10.56 9.36 -0.90
N ALA A 84 -9.72 10.38 -0.99
CA ALA A 84 -10.06 11.74 -1.37
C ALA A 84 -9.50 12.01 -2.77
N ALA A 85 -10.37 12.25 -3.75
CA ALA A 85 -10.00 12.52 -5.14
C ALA A 85 -9.86 14.02 -5.39
N TYR A 86 -8.75 14.44 -5.98
CA TYR A 86 -8.41 15.82 -6.32
C TYR A 86 -8.61 16.06 -7.83
N LYS A 87 -8.76 17.34 -8.19
CA LYS A 87 -8.98 17.80 -9.59
C LYS A 87 -7.90 17.37 -10.59
N ASP A 88 -6.67 17.17 -10.13
CA ASP A 88 -5.48 16.93 -10.96
C ASP A 88 -5.19 15.43 -11.18
N MET A 89 -6.20 14.57 -11.09
CA MET A 89 -6.06 13.11 -11.14
C MET A 89 -5.16 12.54 -10.03
N THR A 90 -5.01 13.28 -8.93
CA THR A 90 -4.44 12.77 -7.68
C THR A 90 -5.54 12.21 -6.80
N ALA A 91 -5.26 11.13 -6.10
CA ALA A 91 -6.07 10.66 -5.00
C ALA A 91 -5.18 10.38 -3.77
N LEU A 92 -5.65 10.78 -2.60
CA LEU A 92 -5.06 10.39 -1.32
C LEU A 92 -5.93 9.33 -0.67
N TYR A 93 -5.33 8.23 -0.24
CA TYR A 93 -5.96 7.07 0.34
C TYR A 93 -5.53 6.95 1.79
N VAL A 94 -6.46 6.53 2.64
CA VAL A 94 -6.17 6.16 4.02
C VAL A 94 -6.83 4.82 4.26
N VAL A 95 -6.01 3.81 4.54
CA VAL A 95 -6.52 2.48 4.83
C VAL A 95 -6.04 2.02 6.19
N THR A 96 -6.86 1.23 6.87
CA THR A 96 -6.47 0.63 8.15
C THR A 96 -6.82 -0.84 8.24
N SER A 97 -6.04 -1.55 9.05
CA SER A 97 -6.27 -2.95 9.38
C SER A 97 -5.77 -3.25 10.79
N VAL A 98 -6.14 -4.41 11.34
CA VAL A 98 -5.72 -4.82 12.68
C VAL A 98 -4.43 -5.65 12.60
N VAL A 99 -3.48 -5.34 13.48
CA VAL A 99 -2.27 -6.15 13.70
C VAL A 99 -2.67 -7.53 14.23
N PRO A 100 -2.17 -8.64 13.65
CA PRO A 100 -2.46 -9.97 14.13
C PRO A 100 -2.14 -10.16 15.62
N ALA A 101 -2.99 -10.89 16.33
CA ALA A 101 -2.84 -11.14 17.75
C ALA A 101 -1.47 -11.77 18.08
N GLY A 102 -0.86 -11.33 19.17
CA GLY A 102 0.44 -11.82 19.64
C GLY A 102 1.65 -11.22 18.92
N ARG A 103 1.46 -10.27 18.00
CA ARG A 103 2.55 -9.58 17.30
C ARG A 103 2.78 -8.19 17.91
N SER A 104 4.04 -7.84 18.15
CA SER A 104 4.41 -6.48 18.57
C SER A 104 4.41 -5.50 17.39
N VAL A 105 4.42 -4.21 17.69
CA VAL A 105 4.52 -3.14 16.69
C VAL A 105 5.80 -3.29 15.86
N GLU A 106 6.93 -3.56 16.52
CA GLU A 106 8.26 -3.71 15.91
C GLU A 106 8.31 -4.93 15.00
N ALA A 107 7.77 -6.06 15.47
CA ALA A 107 7.69 -7.28 14.66
C ALA A 107 6.80 -7.08 13.44
N GLU A 108 5.70 -6.33 13.58
CA GLU A 108 4.80 -6.05 12.47
C GLU A 108 5.42 -5.13 11.42
N ILE A 109 5.99 -3.99 11.81
CA ILE A 109 6.63 -3.08 10.85
C ILE A 109 7.83 -3.76 10.17
N GLY A 110 8.58 -4.60 10.90
CA GLY A 110 9.67 -5.41 10.32
C GLY A 110 9.16 -6.42 9.29
N ASN A 111 8.02 -7.07 9.54
CA ASN A 111 7.39 -7.98 8.56
C ASN A 111 6.93 -7.22 7.31
N LEU A 112 6.32 -6.04 7.46
CA LEU A 112 5.93 -5.20 6.34
C LEU A 112 7.15 -4.76 5.52
N ALA A 113 8.22 -4.31 6.18
CA ALA A 113 9.45 -3.92 5.51
C ALA A 113 10.08 -5.10 4.74
N ALA A 114 10.12 -6.30 5.33
CA ALA A 114 10.63 -7.50 4.67
C ALA A 114 9.77 -7.95 3.48
N GLN A 115 8.43 -7.83 3.58
CA GLN A 115 7.53 -8.13 2.47
C GLN A 115 7.71 -7.15 1.31
N ASN A 116 7.83 -5.85 1.59
CA ASN A 116 8.05 -4.84 0.56
C ASN A 116 9.47 -4.91 -0.03
N GLN A 117 10.47 -5.29 0.76
CA GLN A 117 11.84 -5.48 0.24
C GLN A 117 11.85 -6.52 -0.88
N LYS A 118 11.06 -7.60 -0.79
CA LYS A 118 10.96 -8.60 -1.86
C LYS A 118 10.47 -8.00 -3.19
N LEU A 119 9.58 -6.99 -3.14
CA LEU A 119 9.11 -6.29 -4.33
C LEU A 119 10.19 -5.35 -4.88
N VAL A 120 10.92 -4.65 -3.99
CA VAL A 120 12.07 -3.81 -4.37
C VAL A 120 13.16 -4.65 -5.03
N ASP A 121 13.48 -5.80 -4.47
CA ASP A 121 14.51 -6.70 -5.02
C ASP A 121 14.08 -7.31 -6.37
N ALA A 122 12.79 -7.64 -6.51
CA ALA A 122 12.27 -8.24 -7.75
C ALA A 122 12.05 -7.21 -8.87
N TYR A 123 11.71 -5.97 -8.51
CA TYR A 123 11.31 -4.91 -9.45
C TYR A 123 11.90 -3.54 -9.04
N PRO A 124 13.23 -3.39 -9.01
CA PRO A 124 13.90 -2.20 -8.47
C PRO A 124 13.62 -0.93 -9.28
N ASP A 125 13.30 -1.05 -10.56
CA ASP A 125 12.94 0.08 -11.42
C ASP A 125 11.53 0.63 -11.12
N TYR A 126 10.70 -0.13 -10.39
CA TYR A 126 9.34 0.25 -10.07
C TYR A 126 9.16 0.57 -8.59
N PHE A 127 9.85 -0.14 -7.70
CA PHE A 127 9.65 -0.04 -6.27
C PHE A 127 10.90 0.48 -5.59
N SER A 128 10.72 1.46 -4.71
CA SER A 128 11.73 1.82 -3.74
C SER A 128 11.13 1.84 -2.34
N GLN A 129 11.96 1.51 -1.35
CA GLN A 129 11.59 1.64 0.04
C GLN A 129 12.70 2.26 0.89
N ARG A 130 12.29 2.94 1.95
CA ARG A 130 13.16 3.37 3.04
C ARG A 130 12.36 3.47 4.33
N GLN A 131 13.04 3.54 5.46
CA GLN A 131 12.41 3.83 6.74
C GLN A 131 12.75 5.27 7.15
N THR A 132 11.81 5.93 7.82
CA THR A 132 12.02 7.26 8.41
C THR A 132 11.55 7.26 9.86
N THR A 133 11.73 8.37 10.56
CA THR A 133 11.22 8.58 11.92
C THR A 133 9.84 9.22 11.89
N GLY A 134 9.00 8.92 12.89
CA GLY A 134 7.65 9.46 13.00
C GLY A 134 7.10 9.37 14.44
N LEU A 135 6.05 10.14 14.73
CA LEU A 135 5.44 10.22 16.08
C LEU A 135 4.72 8.93 16.47
N LEU A 136 4.18 8.18 15.49
CA LEU A 136 3.51 6.91 15.72
C LEU A 136 4.48 5.71 15.69
N GLY A 137 5.79 5.97 15.69
CA GLY A 137 6.83 5.00 15.36
C GLY A 137 7.39 5.23 13.95
N PRO A 138 8.49 4.57 13.58
CA PRO A 138 9.19 4.81 12.32
C PRO A 138 8.41 4.25 11.12
N PRO A 139 7.81 5.09 10.25
CA PRO A 139 7.02 4.57 9.17
C PRO A 139 7.89 4.01 8.05
N LEU A 140 7.33 3.04 7.34
CA LEU A 140 7.87 2.57 6.08
C LEU A 140 7.41 3.51 4.96
N VAL A 141 8.37 4.04 4.22
CA VAL A 141 8.17 4.91 3.06
C VAL A 141 8.32 4.05 1.82
N LEU A 142 7.29 4.02 0.97
CA LEU A 142 7.34 3.35 -0.32
C LEU A 142 7.07 4.36 -1.43
N THR A 143 7.77 4.20 -2.55
CA THR A 143 7.44 4.89 -3.80
C THR A 143 7.33 3.84 -4.89
N VAL A 144 6.23 3.88 -5.64
CA VAL A 144 5.93 2.94 -6.73
C VAL A 144 5.71 3.70 -8.02
N ARG A 145 6.55 3.44 -9.02
CA ARG A 145 6.40 3.99 -10.38
C ARG A 145 5.34 3.20 -11.14
N ASN A 146 4.59 3.91 -11.99
CA ASN A 146 3.56 3.36 -12.85
C ASN A 146 2.52 2.49 -12.12
N ALA A 147 2.19 2.88 -10.89
CA ALA A 147 1.20 2.24 -10.04
C ALA A 147 -0.22 2.32 -10.64
N THR A 148 -1.05 1.31 -10.39
CA THR A 148 -2.44 1.29 -10.84
C THR A 148 -3.42 1.19 -9.67
N GLU A 149 -4.60 1.79 -9.83
CA GLU A 149 -5.66 1.82 -8.81
C GLU A 149 -6.30 0.44 -8.52
N GLY A 150 -6.08 -0.54 -9.42
CA GLY A 150 -6.57 -1.90 -9.27
C GLY A 150 -8.08 -2.06 -9.54
N SER A 151 -8.63 -3.21 -9.15
CA SER A 151 -10.07 -3.49 -9.24
C SER A 151 -10.73 -3.44 -7.86
N LYS A 152 -12.05 -3.61 -7.78
CA LYS A 152 -12.76 -3.67 -6.49
C LYS A 152 -12.33 -4.86 -5.63
N GLU A 153 -11.89 -5.95 -6.26
CA GLU A 153 -11.42 -7.19 -5.63
C GLU A 153 -9.93 -7.14 -5.32
N ALA A 154 -9.23 -6.14 -5.85
CA ALA A 154 -7.81 -5.86 -5.63
C ALA A 154 -7.58 -4.35 -5.47
N PRO A 155 -8.16 -3.71 -4.44
CA PRO A 155 -8.15 -2.26 -4.34
C PRO A 155 -6.74 -1.76 -4.04
N PHE A 156 -6.31 -0.70 -4.71
CA PHE A 156 -5.24 0.14 -4.21
C PHE A 156 -5.63 0.73 -2.84
N PRO A 157 -4.72 0.95 -1.88
CA PRO A 157 -3.33 0.52 -1.86
C PRO A 157 -3.11 -0.91 -1.30
N PHE A 158 -4.17 -1.67 -0.98
CA PHE A 158 -4.02 -3.02 -0.43
C PHE A 158 -3.25 -3.95 -1.37
N ILE A 159 -3.44 -3.78 -2.69
CA ILE A 159 -2.62 -4.37 -3.74
C ILE A 159 -1.95 -3.25 -4.52
N ARG A 160 -0.63 -3.38 -4.71
CA ARG A 160 0.20 -2.43 -5.47
C ARG A 160 0.61 -3.06 -6.78
N SER A 161 -0.24 -2.91 -7.78
CA SER A 161 0.02 -3.36 -9.14
C SER A 161 0.72 -2.27 -9.93
N VAL A 162 1.59 -2.67 -10.86
CA VAL A 162 2.30 -1.74 -11.75
C VAL A 162 1.96 -2.06 -13.19
N ARG A 163 1.88 -1.01 -14.03
CA ARG A 163 1.84 -1.16 -15.47
C ARG A 163 3.27 -1.09 -15.98
N ALA A 164 3.71 -2.16 -16.65
CA ALA A 164 4.97 -2.13 -17.38
C ALA A 164 4.88 -1.07 -18.48
N ASP A 165 5.79 -0.10 -18.45
CA ASP A 165 5.89 0.94 -19.47
C ASP A 165 7.19 0.73 -20.25
N PRO A 166 7.11 0.35 -21.55
CA PRO A 166 8.29 0.01 -22.33
C PRO A 166 9.23 1.20 -22.58
N ASP A 167 8.71 2.42 -22.50
CA ASP A 167 9.48 3.65 -22.79
C ASP A 167 10.15 4.23 -21.53
N GLY A 168 9.96 3.59 -20.36
CA GLY A 168 10.54 4.01 -19.09
C GLY A 168 9.94 5.31 -18.52
N GLN A 169 8.93 5.86 -19.17
CA GLN A 169 8.26 7.10 -18.77
C GLN A 169 7.39 6.86 -17.52
N LEU A 170 7.18 7.94 -16.75
CA LEU A 170 6.34 7.94 -15.57
C LEU A 170 4.93 8.38 -15.95
N ALA A 171 4.04 7.41 -16.17
CA ALA A 171 2.63 7.64 -16.47
C ALA A 171 1.76 7.74 -15.21
N SER A 172 2.22 7.13 -14.11
CA SER A 172 1.62 7.32 -12.79
C SER A 172 2.66 7.11 -11.70
N LEU A 173 2.37 7.61 -10.50
CA LEU A 173 3.23 7.50 -9.34
C LEU A 173 2.39 7.28 -8.10
N SER A 174 2.81 6.38 -7.22
CA SER A 174 2.30 6.35 -5.86
C SER A 174 3.39 6.50 -4.81
N VAL A 175 3.03 7.15 -3.70
CA VAL A 175 3.89 7.37 -2.54
C VAL A 175 3.12 6.97 -1.30
N HIS A 176 3.72 6.15 -0.43
CA HIS A 176 3.04 5.53 0.70
C HIS A 176 3.79 5.80 2.01
N ARG A 177 3.03 5.94 3.10
CA ARG A 177 3.51 5.95 4.48
C ARG A 177 2.75 4.90 5.26
N LEU A 178 3.45 3.85 5.69
CA LEU A 178 2.87 2.77 6.47
C LEU A 178 3.30 2.90 7.92
N PHE A 179 2.32 2.95 8.81
CA PHE A 179 2.46 3.06 10.24
C PHE A 179 1.94 1.78 10.90
N VAL A 180 2.55 1.42 12.02
CA VAL A 180 1.98 0.47 12.96
C VAL A 180 1.89 1.16 14.30
N HIS A 181 0.67 1.35 14.80
CA HIS A 181 0.41 2.06 16.04
C HIS A 181 -0.52 1.24 16.93
N GLY A 182 0.00 0.76 18.06
CA GLY A 182 -0.75 -0.10 18.96
C GLY A 182 -1.20 -1.39 18.26
N ARG A 183 -2.52 -1.52 18.05
CA ARG A 183 -3.14 -2.69 17.39
C ARG A 183 -3.49 -2.44 15.94
N ASP A 184 -3.20 -1.27 15.40
CA ASP A 184 -3.67 -0.85 14.09
C ASP A 184 -2.48 -0.66 13.13
N ARG A 185 -2.66 -1.13 11.90
CA ARG A 185 -1.82 -0.75 10.76
C ARG A 185 -2.56 0.34 10.02
N ILE A 186 -1.85 1.41 9.70
CA ILE A 186 -2.42 2.56 8.99
C ILE A 186 -1.53 2.84 7.80
N GLU A 187 -2.12 3.03 6.63
CA GLU A 187 -1.39 3.43 5.43
C GLU A 187 -2.04 4.68 4.85
N VAL A 188 -1.21 5.71 4.68
CA VAL A 188 -1.54 6.89 3.87
C VAL A 188 -0.83 6.72 2.54
N ALA A 189 -1.56 6.76 1.44
CA ALA A 189 -0.99 6.63 0.11
C ALA A 189 -1.49 7.75 -0.80
N GLY A 190 -0.61 8.34 -1.60
CA GLY A 190 -1.00 9.16 -2.73
C GLY A 190 -0.82 8.37 -4.02
N LEU A 191 -1.76 8.49 -4.95
CA LEU A 191 -1.64 8.02 -6.32
C LEU A 191 -1.94 9.20 -7.25
N ARG A 192 -1.05 9.44 -8.21
CA ARG A 192 -1.26 10.44 -9.26
C ARG A 192 -1.09 9.80 -10.62
N TYR A 193 -2.03 10.08 -11.50
CA TYR A 193 -1.90 9.79 -12.92
C TYR A 193 -1.49 11.06 -13.67
N PHE A 194 -0.59 10.94 -14.64
CA PHE A 194 -0.17 12.06 -15.47
C PHE A 194 -0.88 11.99 -16.82
N THR A 195 -1.53 13.10 -17.21
CA THR A 195 -2.21 13.21 -18.52
C THR A 195 -1.23 13.11 -19.68
N THR A 196 0.01 13.56 -19.47
CA THR A 196 1.15 13.34 -20.35
C THR A 196 2.24 12.66 -19.53
N PRO A 197 2.72 11.45 -19.93
CA PRO A 197 3.77 10.76 -19.19
C PRO A 197 5.02 11.64 -19.03
N ILE A 198 5.65 11.52 -17.88
CA ILE A 198 6.80 12.35 -17.49
C ILE A 198 8.10 11.60 -17.86
N GLY A 199 8.98 12.28 -18.59
CA GLY A 199 10.33 11.79 -18.85
C GLY A 199 11.27 11.96 -17.66
N ALA A 200 12.48 11.41 -17.75
CA ALA A 200 13.44 11.37 -16.64
C ALA A 200 13.74 12.75 -16.00
N GLU A 201 13.75 13.83 -16.80
CA GLU A 201 14.05 15.18 -16.33
C GLU A 201 13.00 15.73 -15.34
N GLY A 202 11.73 15.37 -15.52
CA GLY A 202 10.63 15.84 -14.66
C GLY A 202 10.28 14.88 -13.51
N GLU A 203 10.87 13.69 -13.50
CA GLU A 203 10.48 12.62 -12.58
C GLU A 203 10.75 12.99 -11.11
N ALA A 204 11.92 13.56 -10.83
CA ALA A 204 12.30 13.96 -9.47
C ALA A 204 11.34 15.02 -8.89
N GLU A 205 10.92 15.97 -9.71
CA GLU A 205 9.94 16.98 -9.32
C GLU A 205 8.56 16.36 -9.07
N ALA A 206 8.12 15.46 -9.96
CA ALA A 206 6.85 14.75 -9.79
C ALA A 206 6.82 13.93 -8.49
N ILE A 207 7.92 13.24 -8.17
CA ILE A 207 8.10 12.48 -6.92
C ILE A 207 8.08 13.42 -5.72
N SER A 208 8.82 14.52 -5.77
CA SER A 208 8.87 15.51 -4.69
C SER A 208 7.49 16.10 -4.40
N ASN A 209 6.75 16.50 -5.43
CA ASN A 209 5.43 17.11 -5.28
C ASN A 209 4.40 16.15 -4.67
N LEU A 210 4.33 14.90 -5.15
CA LEU A 210 3.42 13.92 -4.56
C LEU A 210 3.88 13.52 -3.14
N THR A 211 5.18 13.46 -2.90
CA THR A 211 5.74 13.20 -1.57
C THR A 211 5.33 14.28 -0.58
N ALA A 212 5.43 15.56 -0.93
CA ALA A 212 5.04 16.66 -0.06
C ALA A 212 3.55 16.58 0.34
N LEU A 213 2.68 16.24 -0.62
CA LEU A 213 1.26 16.05 -0.37
C LEU A 213 0.99 14.89 0.61
N VAL A 214 1.63 13.74 0.40
CA VAL A 214 1.49 12.57 1.28
C VAL A 214 2.08 12.83 2.66
N GLU A 215 3.21 13.54 2.76
CA GLU A 215 3.82 13.91 4.04
C GLU A 215 2.93 14.86 4.84
N ALA A 216 2.30 15.84 4.21
CA ALA A 216 1.35 16.73 4.90
C ALA A 216 0.16 15.95 5.49
N ALA A 217 -0.39 14.99 4.73
CA ALA A 217 -1.44 14.10 5.22
C ALA A 217 -0.96 13.18 6.34
N ALA A 218 0.25 12.62 6.20
CA ALA A 218 0.88 11.74 7.18
C ALA A 218 1.24 12.47 8.48
N GLU A 219 1.71 13.71 8.41
CA GLU A 219 2.00 14.54 9.58
C GLU A 219 0.73 14.89 10.35
N SER A 220 -0.32 15.30 9.63
CA SER A 220 -1.65 15.52 10.21
C SER A 220 -2.17 14.24 10.89
N LEU A 221 -2.05 13.10 10.22
CA LEU A 221 -2.45 11.81 10.75
C LEU A 221 -1.72 11.48 12.05
N GLN A 222 -0.40 11.57 12.03
CA GLN A 222 0.43 11.23 13.18
C GLN A 222 0.14 12.13 14.38
N THR A 223 0.07 13.44 14.16
CA THR A 223 -0.18 14.43 15.20
C THR A 223 -1.56 14.23 15.84
N CYS A 224 -2.59 14.05 15.02
CA CYS A 224 -3.95 13.87 15.51
C CYS A 224 -4.12 12.51 16.18
N THR A 225 -3.66 11.43 15.53
CA THR A 225 -3.84 10.05 16.02
C THR A 225 -3.10 9.81 17.34
N ALA A 226 -1.92 10.41 17.54
CA ALA A 226 -1.19 10.31 18.81
C ALA A 226 -1.97 10.89 20.01
N SER A 227 -2.94 11.77 19.77
CA SER A 227 -3.79 12.35 20.81
C SER A 227 -5.05 11.54 21.11
N LEU A 228 -5.34 10.48 20.33
CA LEU A 228 -6.53 9.67 20.53
C LEU A 228 -6.41 8.78 21.77
N PRO A 229 -7.52 8.51 22.48
CA PRO A 229 -7.52 7.54 23.57
C PRO A 229 -7.08 6.15 23.08
N PRO A 230 -6.31 5.40 23.88
CA PRO A 230 -5.98 4.01 23.54
C PRO A 230 -7.25 3.20 23.28
N ARG A 231 -7.27 2.37 22.24
CA ARG A 231 -8.36 1.41 22.04
C ARG A 231 -8.37 0.43 23.21
N GLY A 232 -9.52 0.32 23.89
CA GLY A 232 -9.76 -0.69 24.92
C GLY A 232 -9.50 -2.10 24.38
N ARG A 233 -9.10 -3.01 25.27
CA ARG A 233 -8.82 -4.41 24.90
C ARG A 233 -10.04 -5.13 24.37
#